data_AF-A0A914ZZR1-F1
#
_entry.id   AF-A0A914ZZR1-F1
#
_cell.length_a   1.000
_cell.length_b   1.000
_cell.length_c   1.000
_cell.angle_alpha   90.00
_cell.angle_beta   90.00
_cell.angle_gamma   90.00
#
_symmetry.space_group_name_H-M   'P 1'
#
loop_
_entity.id
_entity.type
_entity.pdbx_description
1 polymer ?
#
loop_
_entity_poly.entity_id
_entity_poly.type
_entity_poly.pdbx_seq_one_letter_code
_entity_poly.pdbx_strand_id
1 'polypeptide(L)'
;MKLIADMICRAGATRLFSLDLYRKEIQGFFSIPVDNLRASPFLLTYIRNRIPDYRNAVIVAKSPDVMHKATSYADRLRLSVAVIHGEAKQGDCQVEEDGRQSPPLENYPAGSSRRLSSSFSSVMYRKERCGCLFSVLCQPTK
;
A
#
# COMPACT_ATOMS: atom_id res chain seq x y z
N MET A 1 6.36 -1.10 -15.66
CA MET A 1 7.00 0.10 -15.07
C MET A 1 8.00 0.79 -16.00
N LYS A 2 8.77 0.06 -16.83
CA LYS A 2 9.77 0.68 -17.70
C LYS A 2 9.23 1.77 -18.66
N LEU A 3 8.09 1.53 -19.31
CA LEU A 3 7.47 2.54 -20.19
C LEU A 3 7.23 3.90 -19.48
N ILE A 4 6.68 3.85 -18.27
CA ILE A 4 6.39 5.05 -17.47
C ILE A 4 7.69 5.75 -17.07
N ALA A 5 8.73 4.99 -16.72
CA ALA A 5 10.04 5.55 -16.39
C ALA A 5 10.66 6.29 -17.59
N ASP A 6 10.62 5.68 -18.78
CA ASP A 6 11.17 6.28 -19.99
C ASP A 6 10.39 7.55 -20.40
N MET A 7 9.06 7.60 -20.18
CA MET A 7 8.26 8.81 -20.40
C MET A 7 8.64 9.93 -19.43
N ILE A 8 8.82 9.64 -18.14
CA ILE A 8 9.21 10.63 -17.12
C ILE A 8 10.62 11.18 -17.39
N CYS A 9 11.57 10.31 -17.78
CA CYS A 9 12.91 10.75 -18.16
C CYS A 9 12.88 11.65 -19.41
N ARG A 10 12.09 11.29 -20.43
CA ARG A 10 11.95 12.13 -21.64
C ARG A 10 11.20 13.43 -21.40
N ALA A 11 10.34 13.48 -20.39
CA ALA A 11 9.66 14.71 -19.97
C ALA A 11 10.61 15.73 -19.29
N GLY A 12 11.89 15.40 -19.10
CA GLY A 12 12.90 16.32 -18.57
C GLY A 12 13.08 16.27 -17.05
N ALA A 13 12.55 15.25 -16.36
CA ALA A 13 12.78 15.09 -14.93
C ALA A 13 14.26 14.86 -14.63
N THR A 14 14.87 15.66 -13.76
CA THR A 14 16.30 15.54 -13.39
C THR A 14 16.54 14.58 -12.24
N ARG A 15 15.57 14.45 -11.32
CA ARG A 15 15.67 13.60 -10.12
C ARG A 15 14.28 13.19 -9.66
N LEU A 16 14.13 11.94 -9.21
CA LEU A 16 12.84 11.41 -8.75
C LEU A 16 12.89 11.15 -7.24
N PHE A 17 11.92 11.69 -6.50
CA PHE A 17 11.67 11.34 -5.11
C PHE A 17 10.45 10.43 -5.02
N SER A 18 10.59 9.31 -4.32
CA SER A 18 9.53 8.35 -4.08
C SER A 18 9.43 8.02 -2.59
N LEU A 19 8.24 7.58 -2.17
CA LEU A 19 7.96 7.11 -0.82
C LEU A 19 7.54 5.64 -0.90
N ASP A 20 8.31 4.78 -0.23
CA ASP A 20 8.06 3.34 -0.06
C ASP A 20 7.63 2.59 -1.34
N LEU A 21 8.54 2.51 -2.31
CA LEU A 21 8.38 1.66 -3.49
C LEU A 21 7.95 0.23 -3.11
N TYR A 22 6.99 -0.33 -3.87
CA TYR A 22 6.50 -1.69 -3.68
C TYR A 22 7.59 -2.76 -3.90
N ARG A 23 8.52 -2.46 -4.80
CA ARG A 23 9.67 -3.27 -5.19
C ARG A 23 10.86 -2.33 -5.34
N LYS A 24 12.00 -2.63 -4.70
CA LYS A 24 13.19 -1.77 -4.76
C LYS A 24 13.80 -1.76 -6.15
N GLU A 25 13.60 -2.84 -6.89
CA GLU A 25 14.04 -3.08 -8.26
C GLU A 25 13.47 -2.03 -9.23
N ILE A 26 12.36 -1.36 -8.88
CA ILE A 26 11.77 -0.29 -9.68
C ILE A 26 12.76 0.86 -9.92
N GLN A 27 13.68 1.10 -9.00
CA GLN A 27 14.71 2.13 -9.15
C GLN A 27 15.59 1.91 -10.38
N GLY A 28 15.84 0.66 -10.76
CA GLY A 28 16.67 0.31 -11.92
C GLY A 28 16.01 0.59 -13.27
N PHE A 29 14.72 0.93 -13.32
CA PHE A 29 14.06 1.29 -14.57
C PHE A 29 14.31 2.74 -14.99
N PHE A 30 14.70 3.61 -14.06
CA PHE A 30 14.95 5.02 -14.33
C PHE A 30 16.42 5.26 -14.66
N SER A 31 16.68 6.06 -15.69
CA SER A 31 18.04 6.52 -16.03
C SER A 31 18.52 7.70 -15.17
N ILE A 32 17.62 8.28 -14.37
CA ILE A 32 17.87 9.40 -13.46
C ILE A 32 17.98 8.90 -12.01
N PRO A 33 18.69 9.61 -11.11
CA PRO A 33 18.78 9.21 -9.71
C PRO A 33 17.39 9.20 -9.04
N VAL A 34 17.08 8.10 -8.37
CA VAL A 34 15.81 7.89 -7.65
C VAL A 34 16.06 7.74 -6.15
N ASP A 35 15.56 8.69 -5.37
CA ASP A 35 15.57 8.61 -3.92
C ASP A 35 14.27 7.96 -3.43
N ASN A 36 14.37 6.77 -2.85
CA ASN A 36 13.24 6.09 -2.22
C ASN A 36 13.28 6.30 -0.70
N LEU A 37 12.53 7.29 -0.25
CA LEU A 37 12.36 7.61 1.16
C LEU A 37 11.47 6.55 1.83
N ARG A 38 11.85 6.10 3.04
CA ARG A 38 11.04 5.17 3.82
C ARG A 38 10.16 5.91 4.82
N ALA A 39 8.86 5.62 4.85
CA ALA A 39 7.95 6.13 5.87
C ALA A 39 8.00 5.31 7.18
N SER A 40 8.67 4.14 7.17
CA SER A 40 8.77 3.26 8.34
C SER A 40 9.18 3.93 9.67
N PRO A 41 10.23 4.79 9.77
CA PRO A 41 10.59 5.42 11.04
C PRO A 41 9.51 6.38 11.57
N PHE A 42 8.81 7.07 10.66
CA PHE A 42 7.72 7.95 11.01
C PHE A 42 6.54 7.17 11.59
N LEU A 43 6.15 6.06 10.95
CA LEU A 43 5.08 5.19 11.43
C LEU A 43 5.40 4.55 12.78
N LEU A 44 6.65 4.15 13.01
CA LEU A 44 7.09 3.60 14.31
C LEU A 44 6.94 4.63 15.43
N THR A 45 7.32 5.88 15.16
CA THR A 45 7.19 6.99 16.12
C THR A 45 5.72 7.31 16.37
N TYR A 46 4.90 7.30 15.32
CA TYR A 46 3.45 7.49 15.44
C TYR A 46 2.82 6.43 16.34
N ILE A 47 3.12 5.15 16.12
CA ILE A 47 2.60 4.04 16.93
C ILE A 47 2.96 4.21 18.41
N ARG A 48 4.23 4.53 18.70
CA ARG A 48 4.70 4.74 20.08
C ARG A 48 4.02 5.90 20.79
N ASN A 49 3.71 6.98 20.05
CA ASN A 49 3.19 8.22 20.63
C ASN A 49 1.65 8.28 20.66
N ARG A 50 0.96 7.55 19.79
CA ARG A 50 -0.50 7.65 19.62
C ARG A 50 -1.27 6.43 20.10
N ILE A 51 -0.64 5.26 20.21
CA ILE A 51 -1.32 4.04 20.65
C ILE A 51 -1.00 3.80 22.13
N PRO A 52 -1.98 3.95 23.04
CA PRO A 52 -1.80 3.56 24.44
C PRO A 52 -1.58 2.04 24.51
N ASP A 53 -0.68 1.61 25.40
CA ASP A 53 -0.37 0.19 25.63
C ASP A 53 0.08 -0.61 24.40
N TYR A 54 0.78 0.04 23.47
CA TYR A 54 1.27 -0.62 22.24
C TYR A 54 2.13 -1.87 22.49
N ARG A 55 2.71 -2.04 23.68
CA ARG A 55 3.50 -3.23 24.06
C ARG A 55 2.69 -4.53 24.10
N ASN A 56 1.38 -4.44 24.28
CA ASN A 56 0.48 -5.60 24.24
C ASN A 56 -0.21 -5.76 22.87
N ALA A 57 0.22 -4.99 21.86
CA ALA A 57 -0.34 -5.07 20.52
C ALA A 57 0.35 -6.18 19.70
N VAL A 58 -0.38 -6.71 18.72
CA VAL A 58 0.12 -7.70 17.76
C VAL A 58 0.06 -7.11 16.36
N ILE A 59 1.13 -7.27 15.58
CA ILE A 59 1.15 -6.82 14.19
C ILE A 59 0.58 -7.92 13.31
N VAL A 60 -0.45 -7.61 12.54
CA VAL A 60 -1.14 -8.59 11.68
C VAL A 60 -0.78 -8.37 10.21
N ALA A 61 -0.25 -9.41 9.57
CA ALA A 61 -0.09 -9.47 8.11
C ALA A 61 -1.36 -10.06 7.48
N LYS A 62 -1.99 -9.31 6.56
CA LYS A 62 -3.18 -9.75 5.82
C LYS A 62 -2.93 -10.98 4.93
N SER A 63 -1.69 -11.14 4.46
CA SER A 63 -1.29 -12.17 3.51
C SER A 63 0.19 -12.49 3.68
N PRO A 64 0.65 -13.70 3.29
CA PRO A 64 2.06 -14.07 3.38
C PRO A 64 2.97 -13.14 2.57
N ASP A 65 2.51 -12.61 1.44
CA ASP A 65 3.30 -11.71 0.57
C ASP A 65 3.76 -10.42 1.26
N VAL A 66 3.01 -9.95 2.25
CA VAL A 66 3.32 -8.73 3.03
C VAL A 66 3.93 -9.04 4.38
N MET A 67 4.14 -10.32 4.71
CA MET A 67 4.71 -10.77 5.98
C MET A 67 6.05 -10.10 6.27
N HIS A 68 6.95 -10.04 5.29
CA HIS A 68 8.27 -9.42 5.47
C HIS A 68 8.21 -7.97 5.95
N LYS A 69 7.19 -7.20 5.51
CA LYS A 69 6.98 -5.83 5.98
C LYS A 69 6.49 -5.84 7.43
N ALA A 70 5.49 -6.65 7.75
CA ALA A 70 4.94 -6.77 9.10
C ALA A 70 6.01 -7.22 10.12
N THR A 71 6.82 -8.23 9.77
CA THR A 71 7.95 -8.70 10.58
C THR A 71 8.95 -7.57 10.85
N SER A 72 9.32 -6.80 9.82
CA SER A 72 10.25 -5.67 10.00
C SER A 72 9.72 -4.61 10.97
N TYR A 73 8.40 -4.37 11.01
CA TYR A 73 7.81 -3.48 12.00
C TYR A 73 7.79 -4.09 13.40
N ALA A 74 7.50 -5.38 13.50
CA ALA A 74 7.41 -6.09 14.76
C ALA A 74 8.76 -6.20 15.46
N ASP A 75 9.83 -6.47 14.70
CA ASP A 75 11.20 -6.51 15.23
C ASP A 75 11.61 -5.16 15.85
N ARG A 76 11.22 -4.06 15.20
CA ARG A 76 11.53 -2.69 15.65
C ARG A 76 10.66 -2.23 16.84
N LEU A 77 9.47 -2.78 16.99
CA LEU A 77 8.56 -2.51 18.12
C LEU A 77 8.66 -3.54 19.24
N ARG A 78 9.39 -4.65 19.02
CA ARG A 78 9.47 -5.83 19.92
C ARG A 78 8.08 -6.42 20.21
N LEU A 79 7.28 -6.58 19.17
CA LEU A 79 5.93 -7.14 19.24
C LEU A 79 5.85 -8.50 18.54
N SER A 80 4.79 -9.25 18.83
CA SER A 80 4.49 -10.48 18.09
C SER A 80 3.84 -10.18 16.74
N VAL A 81 4.01 -11.12 15.79
CA VAL A 81 3.40 -11.06 14.46
C VAL A 81 2.39 -12.18 14.30
N ALA A 82 1.24 -11.87 13.74
CA ALA A 82 0.26 -12.85 13.27
C ALA A 82 0.11 -12.74 11.75
N VAL A 83 -0.06 -13.87 11.06
CA VAL A 83 -0.28 -13.90 9.60
C VAL A 83 -1.60 -14.58 9.31
N ILE A 84 -2.44 -13.92 8.51
CA ILE A 84 -3.70 -14.49 8.04
C ILE A 84 -3.42 -15.20 6.72
N HIS A 85 -3.73 -16.49 6.67
CA HIS A 85 -3.74 -17.30 5.45
C HIS A 85 -5.19 -17.66 5.14
N GLY A 86 -5.72 -17.15 4.04
CA GLY A 86 -7.08 -17.42 3.58
C GLY A 86 -7.12 -17.46 2.07
N GLU A 87 -7.83 -18.43 1.53
CA GLU A 87 -8.15 -18.51 0.12
C GLU A 87 -9.18 -17.43 -0.22
N ALA A 88 -8.86 -16.57 -1.20
CA ALA A 88 -9.84 -15.65 -1.74
C ALA A 88 -10.83 -16.47 -2.56
N LYS A 89 -12.02 -16.75 -2.01
CA LYS A 89 -13.16 -17.14 -2.86
C LYS A 89 -13.41 -16.01 -3.83
N GLN A 90 -12.95 -16.15 -5.07
CA GLN A 90 -13.50 -15.38 -6.18
C GLN A 90 -14.98 -15.75 -6.21
N GLY A 91 -15.84 -14.76 -5.98
CA GLY A 91 -17.24 -14.93 -6.32
C GLY A 91 -17.28 -15.03 -7.84
N ASP A 92 -17.52 -16.23 -8.36
CA ASP A 92 -17.80 -16.45 -9.77
C ASP A 92 -19.10 -15.70 -10.11
N CYS A 93 -18.97 -14.43 -10.48
CA CYS A 93 -19.98 -13.75 -11.27
C CYS A 93 -19.52 -13.89 -12.72
N GLN A 94 -19.88 -15.00 -13.35
CA GLN A 94 -19.87 -15.10 -14.81
C GLN A 94 -20.83 -14.02 -15.32
N VAL A 95 -20.28 -12.95 -15.91
CA VAL A 95 -21.03 -12.02 -16.73
C VAL A 95 -20.69 -12.38 -18.16
N GLU A 96 -21.56 -13.16 -18.80
CA GLU A 96 -21.62 -13.24 -20.26
C GLU A 96 -22.21 -11.90 -20.73
N GLU A 97 -21.37 -10.98 -21.22
CA GLU A 97 -21.80 -9.74 -21.85
C GLU A 97 -21.40 -9.74 -23.33
N ASP A 98 -22.43 -9.90 -24.18
CA ASP A 98 -22.35 -9.94 -25.63
C ASP A 98 -21.83 -8.61 -26.23
N GLY A 99 -20.53 -8.55 -26.51
CA GLY A 99 -19.91 -8.02 -27.75
C GLY A 99 -20.33 -6.70 -28.42
N ARG A 100 -21.18 -5.84 -27.85
CA ARG A 100 -21.59 -4.56 -28.47
C ARG A 100 -21.93 -3.49 -27.44
N GLN A 101 -20.92 -2.80 -26.90
CA GLN A 101 -21.12 -1.43 -26.42
C GLN A 101 -19.79 -0.68 -26.29
N SER A 102 -19.72 0.50 -26.91
CA SER A 102 -18.79 1.57 -26.49
C SER A 102 -19.08 1.92 -25.03
N PRO A 103 -18.11 2.18 -24.14
CA PRO A 103 -18.41 2.35 -22.73
C PRO A 103 -19.41 3.52 -22.50
N PRO A 104 -20.48 3.33 -21.69
CA PRO A 104 -21.29 4.44 -21.21
C PRO A 104 -20.47 5.32 -20.25
N LEU A 105 -20.65 6.64 -20.33
CA LEU A 105 -20.14 7.60 -19.36
C LEU A 105 -21.07 7.63 -18.15
N GLU A 106 -20.77 6.92 -17.06
CA GLU A 106 -21.50 7.11 -15.80
C GLU A 106 -20.71 6.55 -14.59
N ASN A 107 -20.34 7.47 -13.69
CA ASN A 107 -20.05 7.30 -12.26
C ASN A 107 -19.04 6.22 -11.84
N TYR A 108 -17.83 6.66 -11.45
CA TYR A 108 -16.95 5.90 -10.55
C TYR A 108 -17.70 5.53 -9.26
N PRO A 109 -18.04 4.25 -9.01
CA PRO A 109 -18.55 3.86 -7.72
C PRO A 109 -17.38 3.92 -6.73
N ALA A 110 -17.45 4.86 -5.80
CA ALA A 110 -16.67 4.83 -4.59
C ALA A 110 -16.83 3.44 -3.95
N GLY A 111 -15.70 2.73 -3.84
CA GLY A 111 -15.65 1.34 -3.41
C GLY A 111 -16.55 1.09 -2.21
N SER A 112 -17.53 0.21 -2.43
CA SER A 112 -18.39 -0.36 -1.40
C SER A 112 -17.55 -0.80 -0.21
N SER A 113 -17.66 -0.04 0.89
CA SER A 113 -17.22 -0.47 2.21
C SER A 113 -18.08 -1.68 2.57
N ARG A 114 -17.59 -2.89 2.26
CA ARG A 114 -18.10 -4.09 2.90
C ARG A 114 -17.78 -3.99 4.39
N ARG A 115 -18.81 -3.67 5.17
CA ARG A 115 -18.86 -3.93 6.60
C ARG A 115 -18.73 -5.43 6.77
N LEU A 116 -17.59 -5.88 7.29
CA LEU A 116 -17.51 -7.17 7.95
C LEU A 116 -17.98 -6.94 9.38
N SER A 117 -19.23 -7.27 9.66
CA SER A 117 -19.72 -7.43 11.03
C SER A 117 -19.45 -8.86 11.48
N SER A 118 -18.93 -8.97 12.71
CA SER A 118 -18.87 -10.15 13.61
C SER A 118 -18.14 -11.39 13.10
N SER A 119 -17.11 -11.93 13.73
CA SER A 119 -16.77 -11.95 15.16
C SER A 119 -15.27 -12.15 15.33
N PHE A 120 -14.56 -11.20 15.94
CA PHE A 120 -13.38 -11.48 16.76
C PHE A 120 -13.21 -10.29 17.71
N SER A 121 -13.30 -10.58 19.00
CA SER A 121 -13.29 -9.63 20.09
C SER A 121 -11.94 -8.92 20.20
N SER A 122 -11.98 -7.59 20.34
CA SER A 122 -10.99 -6.73 21.01
C SER A 122 -9.49 -6.98 20.75
N VAL A 123 -9.01 -6.72 19.52
CA VAL A 123 -7.67 -6.16 19.33
C VAL A 123 -7.80 -4.99 18.37
N MET A 124 -7.75 -3.79 18.94
CA MET A 124 -7.76 -2.44 18.35
C MET A 124 -7.61 -2.35 16.81
N TYR A 125 -8.65 -2.73 16.05
CA TYR A 125 -8.80 -2.38 14.64
C TYR A 125 -9.34 -0.94 14.54
N ARG A 126 -8.51 0.04 14.89
CA ARG A 126 -8.79 1.41 14.45
C ARG A 126 -8.44 1.45 12.97
N LYS A 127 -9.47 1.31 12.13
CA LYS A 127 -9.44 1.48 10.67
C LYS A 127 -9.09 2.94 10.34
N GLU A 128 -7.90 3.39 10.70
CA GLU A 128 -7.35 4.62 10.14
C GLU A 128 -6.88 4.27 8.74
N ARG A 129 -7.46 4.96 7.76
CA ARG A 129 -7.04 4.95 6.37
C ARG A 129 -5.59 5.44 6.31
N CYS A 130 -4.62 4.58 6.58
CA CYS A 130 -3.28 4.75 6.03
C CYS A 130 -3.38 4.40 4.55
N GLY A 131 -4.03 5.28 3.79
CA GLY A 131 -3.82 5.35 2.37
C GLY A 131 -2.34 5.59 2.18
N CYS A 132 -1.64 4.63 1.58
CA CYS A 132 -0.33 4.87 1.01
C CYS A 132 -0.52 5.96 -0.05
N LEU A 133 -0.44 7.22 0.39
CA LEU A 133 -0.51 8.40 -0.45
C LEU A 133 0.81 8.43 -1.22
N PHE A 134 0.84 7.81 -2.40
CA PHE A 134 1.95 7.90 -3.33
C PHE A 134 1.96 9.30 -3.92
N SER A 135 2.59 10.24 -3.22
CA SER A 135 2.90 11.56 -3.75
C SER A 135 4.27 11.50 -4.41
N VAL A 136 4.33 11.33 -5.73
CA VAL A 136 5.57 11.55 -6.50
C VAL A 136 5.76 13.05 -6.60
N LEU A 137 6.68 13.61 -5.80
CA LEU A 137 7.03 15.02 -5.90
C LEU A 137 8.14 15.16 -6.94
N CYS A 138 7.77 15.59 -8.15
CA CYS A 138 8.72 16.01 -9.18
C CYS A 138 8.99 17.50 -9.00
N GLN A 139 10.23 17.89 -8.69
CA GLN A 139 10.59 19.30 -8.70
C GLN A 139 10.88 19.73 -10.14
N PRO A 140 10.18 20.74 -10.69
CA PRO A 140 10.51 21.31 -11.98
C PRO A 140 11.74 22.23 -11.84
N THR A 141 12.77 22.02 -12.65
CA THR A 141 13.83 23.01 -12.84
C THR A 141 13.44 23.97 -13.96
N LYS A 142 13.73 25.26 -13.75
CA LYS A 142 13.74 26.29 -14.80
C LYS A 142 14.80 25.98 -15.85
#